data_AF-A0A7S2HK69-F1
#
_entry.id   AF-A0A7S2HK69-F1
#
_cell.length_a   1.000
_cell.length_b   1.000
_cell.length_c   1.000
_cell.angle_alpha   90.00
_cell.angle_beta   90.00
_cell.angle_gamma   90.00
#
_symmetry.space_group_name_H-M   'P 1'
#
loop_
_entity.id
_entity.type
_entity.pdbx_description
1 polymer ?
#
loop_
_entity_poly.entity_id
_entity_poly.type
_entity_poly.pdbx_seq_one_letter_code
_entity_poly.pdbx_strand_id
1 'polypeptide(L)'
;ASKLPRVFGAKAGGAENLQRAVATALLESCVLFSSVAGLVGGAGQANYAGANAFLDALAMSRKAQGFNSASIEWGPWGEVGMASGGAISSRMSAMGLGLIDSWQGL
;
A
#
# COMPACT_ATOMS: atom_id res chain seq x y z
N ALA A 1 -20.34 1.41 -10.52
CA ALA A 1 -19.89 0.57 -9.39
C ALA A 1 -19.39 1.46 -8.26
N SER A 2 -19.67 1.13 -6.99
CA SER A 2 -19.15 1.89 -5.85
C SER A 2 -17.62 1.87 -5.82
N LYS A 3 -16.99 2.96 -5.37
CA LYS A 3 -15.51 3.10 -5.36
C LYS A 3 -14.83 2.16 -4.36
N LEU A 4 -15.56 1.68 -3.35
CA LEU A 4 -15.01 0.89 -2.24
C LEU A 4 -14.62 -0.54 -2.68
N PRO A 5 -15.51 -1.38 -3.27
CA PRO A 5 -15.14 -2.73 -3.72
C PRO A 5 -14.02 -2.72 -4.77
N ARG A 6 -13.98 -1.71 -5.64
CA ARG A 6 -12.93 -1.58 -6.65
C ARG A 6 -11.54 -1.38 -6.00
N VAL A 7 -11.43 -0.49 -5.02
CA VAL A 7 -10.14 -0.19 -4.36
C VAL A 7 -9.71 -1.34 -3.44
N PHE A 8 -10.64 -1.92 -2.68
CA PHE A 8 -10.37 -3.08 -1.84
C PHE A 8 -10.03 -4.33 -2.66
N GLY A 9 -10.71 -4.57 -3.78
CA GLY A 9 -10.48 -5.75 -4.61
C GLY A 9 -9.04 -5.84 -5.12
N ALA A 10 -8.46 -4.73 -5.56
CA ALA A 10 -7.08 -4.69 -6.06
C ALA A 10 -6.01 -4.82 -4.95
N LYS A 11 -6.34 -4.47 -3.71
CA LYS A 11 -5.41 -4.55 -2.56
C LYS A 11 -5.73 -5.72 -1.65
N ALA A 12 -6.79 -5.60 -0.85
CA ALA A 12 -7.19 -6.62 0.10
C ALA A 12 -7.55 -7.95 -0.58
N GLY A 13 -8.42 -7.91 -1.60
CA GLY A 13 -8.83 -9.12 -2.32
C GLY A 13 -7.65 -9.78 -3.05
N GLY A 14 -6.82 -8.99 -3.73
CA GLY A 14 -5.61 -9.48 -4.39
C GLY A 14 -4.62 -10.12 -3.41
N ALA A 15 -4.37 -9.49 -2.27
CA ALA A 15 -3.44 -10.00 -1.27
C ALA A 15 -3.96 -11.27 -0.58
N GLU A 16 -5.27 -11.36 -0.30
CA GLU A 16 -5.89 -12.58 0.22
C GLU A 16 -5.81 -13.73 -0.79
N ASN A 17 -5.99 -13.45 -2.09
CA ASN A 17 -5.83 -14.46 -3.13
C ASN A 17 -4.38 -14.93 -3.25
N LEU A 18 -3.41 -14.01 -3.18
CA LEU A 18 -1.99 -14.36 -3.15
C LEU A 18 -1.67 -15.23 -1.93
N GLN A 19 -2.14 -14.84 -0.74
CA GLN A 19 -1.99 -15.61 0.51
C GLN A 19 -2.48 -17.05 0.36
N ARG A 20 -3.67 -17.24 -0.24
CA ARG A 20 -4.24 -18.56 -0.49
C ARG A 20 -3.43 -19.36 -1.50
N ALA A 21 -3.00 -18.74 -2.58
CA ALA A 21 -2.24 -19.38 -3.65
C ALA A 21 -0.86 -19.87 -3.18
N VAL A 22 -0.25 -19.18 -2.21
CA VAL A 22 1.09 -19.50 -1.68
C VAL A 22 1.04 -20.10 -0.27
N ALA A 23 -0.14 -20.56 0.18
CA ALA A 23 -0.33 -21.04 1.55
C ALA A 23 0.58 -22.24 1.91
N THR A 24 0.95 -23.04 0.92
CA THR A 24 1.84 -24.20 1.06
C THR A 24 3.23 -23.98 0.46
N ALA A 25 3.51 -22.80 -0.10
CA ALA A 25 4.77 -22.45 -0.70
C ALA A 25 5.65 -21.65 0.28
N LEU A 26 6.91 -22.06 0.42
CA LEU A 26 7.90 -21.28 1.17
C LEU A 26 8.37 -20.12 0.28
N LEU A 27 7.77 -18.93 0.48
CA LEU A 27 8.28 -17.70 -0.12
C LEU A 27 9.49 -17.20 0.67
N GLU A 28 10.58 -16.85 -0.04
CA GLU A 28 11.73 -16.19 0.58
C GLU A 28 11.33 -14.84 1.21
N SER A 29 10.45 -14.11 0.53
CA SER A 29 9.84 -12.87 1.04
C SER A 29 8.47 -12.62 0.42
N CYS A 30 7.61 -11.90 1.14
CA CYS A 30 6.33 -11.38 0.65
C CYS A 30 6.23 -9.89 0.98
N VAL A 31 6.41 -9.03 -0.03
CA VAL A 31 6.42 -7.57 0.14
C VAL A 31 5.12 -6.98 -0.40
N LEU A 32 4.36 -6.32 0.48
CA LEU A 32 3.10 -5.65 0.17
C LEU A 32 3.34 -4.14 0.06
N PHE A 33 2.90 -3.54 -1.04
CA PHE A 33 3.03 -2.10 -1.25
C PHE A 33 1.79 -1.41 -0.68
N SER A 34 1.93 -0.96 0.55
CA SER A 34 0.96 -0.10 1.25
C SER A 34 1.22 1.37 0.91
N SER A 35 0.65 2.29 1.68
CA SER A 35 0.84 3.72 1.53
C SER A 35 0.75 4.43 2.88
N VAL A 36 1.52 5.50 3.05
CA VAL A 36 1.45 6.40 4.20
C VAL A 36 0.03 6.91 4.47
N ALA A 37 -0.84 6.93 3.45
CA ALA A 37 -2.26 7.25 3.60
C ALA A 37 -3.02 6.32 4.56
N GLY A 38 -2.54 5.09 4.79
CA GLY A 38 -3.07 4.19 5.83
C GLY A 38 -2.79 4.69 7.25
N LEU A 39 -1.71 5.45 7.44
CA LEU A 39 -1.20 5.87 8.75
C LEU A 39 -1.61 7.31 9.08
N VAL A 40 -1.42 8.25 8.15
CA VAL A 40 -1.76 9.68 8.36
C VAL A 40 -3.13 10.07 7.81
N GLY A 41 -3.77 9.17 7.06
CA GLY A 41 -5.06 9.44 6.42
C GLY A 41 -4.97 10.44 5.26
N GLY A 42 -6.13 10.75 4.70
CA GLY A 42 -6.26 11.77 3.65
C GLY A 42 -7.73 12.06 3.36
N ALA A 43 -8.09 13.35 3.31
CA ALA A 43 -9.46 13.76 3.01
C ALA A 43 -9.96 13.13 1.69
N GLY A 44 -11.06 12.39 1.76
CA GLY A 44 -11.65 11.66 0.63
C GLY A 44 -11.00 10.30 0.29
N GLN A 45 -10.05 9.82 1.09
CA GLN A 45 -9.29 8.58 0.82
C GLN A 45 -9.57 7.44 1.82
N ALA A 46 -10.69 7.45 2.55
CA ALA A 46 -10.99 6.40 3.53
C ALA A 46 -10.96 4.97 2.94
N ASN A 47 -11.43 4.81 1.69
CA ASN A 47 -11.37 3.53 0.98
C ASN A 47 -9.92 3.10 0.66
N TYR A 48 -9.06 4.04 0.28
CA TYR A 48 -7.65 3.77 -0.02
C TYR A 48 -6.85 3.51 1.26
N ALA A 49 -7.05 4.33 2.29
CA ALA A 49 -6.44 4.15 3.60
C ALA A 49 -6.79 2.78 4.21
N GLY A 50 -8.08 2.43 4.24
CA GLY A 50 -8.53 1.13 4.76
C GLY A 50 -8.00 -0.07 3.97
N ALA A 51 -7.92 0.05 2.63
CA ALA A 51 -7.37 -1.02 1.80
C ALA A 51 -5.85 -1.20 1.99
N ASN A 52 -5.12 -0.14 2.30
CA ASN A 52 -3.69 -0.19 2.63
C ASN A 52 -3.46 -0.74 4.04
N ALA A 53 -4.22 -0.28 5.04
CA ALA A 53 -4.19 -0.79 6.40
C ALA A 53 -4.46 -2.31 6.48
N PHE A 54 -5.30 -2.84 5.58
CA PHE A 54 -5.47 -4.28 5.45
C PHE A 54 -4.16 -5.00 5.07
N LEU A 55 -3.36 -4.45 4.15
CA LEU A 55 -2.08 -5.02 3.75
C LEU A 55 -1.10 -5.02 4.93
N ASP A 56 -1.08 -3.93 5.69
CA ASP A 56 -0.24 -3.79 6.88
C ASP A 56 -0.60 -4.86 7.93
N ALA A 57 -1.90 -5.02 8.21
CA ALA A 57 -2.40 -6.06 9.11
C ALA A 57 -2.11 -7.48 8.59
N LEU A 58 -2.21 -7.71 7.28
CA LEU A 58 -1.88 -9.01 6.67
C LEU A 58 -0.40 -9.34 6.83
N ALA A 59 0.50 -8.39 6.57
CA ALA A 59 1.94 -8.58 6.77
C ALA A 59 2.27 -8.88 8.24
N MET A 60 1.63 -8.18 9.18
CA MET A 60 1.77 -8.45 10.62
C MET A 60 1.29 -9.87 10.99
N SER A 61 0.13 -10.29 10.47
CA SER A 61 -0.42 -11.63 10.69
C SER A 61 0.50 -12.72 10.12
N ARG A 62 1.06 -12.51 8.94
CA ARG A 62 2.05 -13.42 8.33
C ARG A 62 3.31 -13.56 9.18
N LYS A 63 3.87 -12.43 9.65
CA LYS A 63 5.03 -12.44 10.57
C LYS A 63 4.74 -13.20 11.86
N ALA A 64 3.55 -13.01 12.44
CA ALA A 64 3.13 -13.73 13.65
C ALA A 64 3.03 -15.26 13.45
N GLN A 65 2.84 -15.72 12.21
CA GLN A 65 2.83 -17.13 11.82
C GLN A 65 4.21 -17.66 11.40
N GLY A 66 5.28 -16.86 11.55
CA GLY A 66 6.65 -17.26 11.21
C GLY A 66 7.02 -17.09 9.73
N PHE A 67 6.16 -16.46 8.92
CA PHE A 67 6.46 -16.21 7.51
C PHE A 67 7.19 -14.88 7.30
N ASN A 68 8.15 -14.88 6.38
CA ASN A 68 8.78 -13.64 5.91
C ASN A 68 7.76 -12.80 5.15
N SER A 69 7.44 -11.63 5.70
CA SER A 69 6.58 -10.65 5.05
C SER A 69 6.94 -9.24 5.47
N ALA A 70 6.74 -8.27 4.58
CA ALA A 70 6.86 -6.85 4.88
C ALA A 70 5.71 -6.09 4.21
N SER A 71 5.24 -5.04 4.86
CA SER A 71 4.39 -4.03 4.23
C SER A 71 5.15 -2.72 4.24
N ILE A 72 5.19 -2.01 3.10
CA ILE A 72 5.90 -0.74 2.97
C ILE A 72 4.87 0.36 2.72
N GLU A 73 4.76 1.28 3.66
CA GLU A 73 3.85 2.42 3.63
C GLU A 73 4.44 3.57 2.82
N TRP A 74 4.51 3.41 1.50
CA TRP A 74 5.15 4.40 0.63
C TRP A 74 4.51 5.79 0.72
N GLY A 75 5.38 6.80 0.73
CA GLY A 75 5.04 8.18 0.38
C GLY A 75 4.79 8.35 -1.13
N PRO A 76 4.50 9.57 -1.60
CA PRO A 76 4.24 9.84 -3.02
C PRO A 76 5.52 9.72 -3.86
N TRP A 77 5.47 8.95 -4.94
CA TRP A 77 6.56 8.84 -5.92
C TRP A 77 6.44 9.97 -6.96
N GLY A 78 7.51 10.73 -7.16
CA GLY A 78 7.47 11.99 -7.93
C GLY A 78 7.57 11.82 -9.44
N GLU A 79 8.36 10.85 -9.91
CA GLU A 79 8.69 10.71 -11.33
C GLU A 79 7.68 9.82 -12.09
N VAL A 80 7.05 8.88 -11.38
CA VAL A 80 6.17 7.86 -11.96
C VAL A 80 4.98 7.53 -11.07
N GLY A 81 3.98 6.85 -11.63
CA GLY A 81 2.89 6.26 -10.87
C GLY A 81 1.80 7.23 -10.45
N MET A 82 1.15 6.94 -9.32
CA MET A 82 -0.11 7.59 -8.92
C MET A 82 0.05 9.06 -8.51
N ALA A 83 1.26 9.52 -8.14
CA ALA A 83 1.50 10.85 -7.62
C ALA A 83 2.25 11.79 -8.58
N SER A 84 2.65 11.31 -9.77
CA SER A 84 3.33 12.13 -10.79
C SER A 84 2.44 13.20 -11.42
N GLY A 85 1.12 13.15 -11.18
CA GLY A 85 0.19 14.21 -11.57
C GLY A 85 0.31 15.44 -10.67
N GLY A 86 0.53 16.62 -11.25
CA GLY A 86 0.83 17.87 -10.52
C GLY A 86 -0.13 18.21 -9.37
N ALA A 87 -1.44 17.96 -9.51
CA ALA A 87 -2.41 18.23 -8.44
C ALA A 87 -2.22 17.34 -7.19
N ILE A 88 -1.78 16.09 -7.38
CA ILE A 88 -1.52 15.17 -6.25
C ILE A 88 -0.23 15.57 -5.56
N SER A 89 0.81 15.91 -6.33
CA SER A 89 2.08 16.41 -5.81
C SER A 89 1.90 17.67 -4.94
N SER A 90 1.18 18.70 -5.43
CA SER A 90 0.92 19.92 -4.65
C SER A 90 0.18 19.64 -3.35
N ARG A 91 -0.78 18.71 -3.37
CA ARG A 91 -1.52 18.32 -2.17
C ARG A 91 -0.63 17.61 -1.16
N MET A 92 0.24 16.70 -1.60
CA MET A 92 1.15 15.98 -0.72
C MET A 92 2.18 16.94 -0.11
N SER A 93 2.71 17.87 -0.90
CA SER A 93 3.60 18.92 -0.41
C SER A 93 2.91 19.81 0.64
N ALA A 94 1.64 20.18 0.43
CA ALA A 94 0.85 20.91 1.43
C ALA A 94 0.59 20.12 2.73
N MET A 95 0.68 18.79 2.67
CA MET A 95 0.63 17.90 3.85
C MET A 95 2.01 17.68 4.49
N GLY A 96 3.07 18.33 4.00
CA GLY A 96 4.44 18.14 4.48
C GLY A 96 5.11 16.85 4.01
N LEU A 97 4.53 16.16 3.01
CA LEU A 97 5.11 14.95 2.44
C LEU A 97 5.93 15.28 1.19
N GLY A 98 7.24 15.05 1.28
CA GLY A 98 8.15 15.13 0.14
C GLY A 98 7.88 14.02 -0.88
N LEU A 99 8.21 14.29 -2.15
CA LEU A 99 8.18 13.28 -3.19
C LEU A 99 9.42 12.39 -3.08
N ILE A 100 9.22 11.10 -3.24
CA ILE A 100 10.27 10.09 -3.37
C ILE A 100 10.66 10.01 -4.84
N ASP A 101 11.94 10.23 -5.15
CA ASP A 101 12.47 9.90 -6.48
C ASP A 101 12.77 8.40 -6.60
N SER A 102 12.95 7.89 -7.82
CA SER A 102 13.10 6.45 -8.04
C SER A 102 14.35 5.86 -7.37
N TRP A 103 15.40 6.65 -7.18
CA TRP A 103 16.64 6.21 -6.54
C TRP A 103 16.55 6.21 -5.02
N GLN A 104 15.75 7.10 -4.43
CA GLN A 104 15.47 7.11 -3.00
C GLN A 104 14.60 5.92 -2.56
N GLY A 105 13.78 5.40 -3.47
CA GLY A 105 12.85 4.30 -3.20
C GLY A 105 13.40 2.89 -3.45
N LEU A 106 14.57 2.76 -4.10
CA LEU A 106 15.21 1.49 -4.46
C LEU A 106 16.48 1.24 -3.66
#